data_AF-A0A0F6TS83-F1
#
_entry.id   AF-A0A0F6TS83-F1
#
_cell.length_a   1.000
_cell.length_b   1.000
_cell.length_c   1.000
_cell.angle_alpha   90.00
_cell.angle_beta   90.00
_cell.angle_gamma   90.00
#
_symmetry.space_group_name_H-M   'P 1'
#
loop_
_entity.id
_entity.type
_entity.pdbx_description
1 polymer ?
#
loop_
_entity_poly.entity_id
_entity_poly.type
_entity_poly.pdbx_seq_one_letter_code
_entity_poly.pdbx_strand_id
1 'polypeptide(L)'
;MNFSKTLGALSVSALLVACGGTEDPKAFGERLFEQLKQGQSEAIIKLNANEDDYYWLISEGNKQKATSKKPSPQEVSQRVAKQKRKTSEAVNEIIAYGKMNGGWDNATLAKVEFDELEEGDLKQDITLHIDIDGKQYRVLFDDVASTDRGRVLTDDPRWLGLSYDPKFDELIGEKLNIKPNNVFVSCKTPLHVTSLDILLRGKSNNAEVTEFLNSGKCTANKSASAVTVTIEELGEYTLRAKELYSKGQGEFPFEKIKINFEIDGQKNSGWTYTRWLADQAQ
;
A
#
# COMPACT_ATOMS: atom_id res chain seq x y z
N MET A 1 11.55 -5.44 62.16
CA MET A 1 10.55 -6.50 61.89
C MET A 1 9.19 -5.80 61.89
N ASN A 2 8.38 -5.74 60.83
CA ASN A 2 8.26 -6.56 59.63
C ASN A 2 7.91 -5.72 58.41
N PHE A 3 8.17 -6.34 57.27
CA PHE A 3 8.18 -5.80 55.92
C PHE A 3 6.81 -5.40 55.36
N SER A 4 6.88 -4.36 54.53
CA SER A 4 5.93 -3.97 53.48
C SER A 4 5.35 -5.15 52.69
N LYS A 5 4.08 -5.04 52.25
CA LYS A 5 3.63 -5.48 50.92
C LYS A 5 2.23 -4.97 50.57
N THR A 6 2.22 -4.02 49.64
CA THR A 6 1.24 -3.77 48.59
C THR A 6 0.64 -5.07 48.05
N LEU A 7 -0.68 -5.19 47.99
CA LEU A 7 -1.37 -6.08 47.04
C LEU A 7 -2.82 -5.63 46.89
N GLY A 8 -3.09 -4.93 45.79
CA GLY A 8 -4.44 -4.42 45.48
C GLY A 8 -4.55 -3.79 44.10
N ALA A 9 -3.62 -4.09 43.19
CA ALA A 9 -3.85 -3.93 41.76
C ALA A 9 -4.36 -5.29 41.27
N LEU A 10 -5.68 -5.46 41.28
CA LEU A 10 -6.33 -6.52 40.52
C LEU A 10 -5.98 -6.28 39.05
N SER A 11 -4.96 -7.00 38.61
CA SER A 11 -4.61 -7.18 37.22
C SER A 11 -5.82 -7.74 36.48
N VAL A 12 -6.58 -6.85 35.85
CA VAL A 12 -7.49 -7.21 34.75
C VAL A 12 -6.60 -7.60 33.58
N SER A 13 -6.09 -8.82 33.62
CA SER A 13 -5.36 -9.44 32.52
C SER A 13 -6.10 -10.70 32.12
N ALA A 14 -6.42 -10.73 30.83
CA ALA A 14 -6.65 -11.94 30.05
C ALA A 14 -7.89 -12.77 30.38
N LEU A 15 -9.07 -12.26 29.98
CA LEU A 15 -10.13 -13.11 29.44
C LEU A 15 -10.61 -12.52 28.10
N LEU A 16 -9.80 -12.72 27.07
CA LEU A 16 -10.23 -12.75 25.67
C LEU A 16 -9.71 -14.06 25.10
N VAL A 17 -10.30 -15.17 25.55
CA VAL A 17 -10.08 -16.49 24.96
C VAL A 17 -11.29 -16.81 24.09
N ALA A 18 -11.01 -16.87 22.79
CA ALA A 18 -11.69 -17.68 21.78
C ALA A 18 -13.18 -17.43 21.49
N CYS A 19 -13.44 -16.49 20.58
CA CYS A 19 -14.25 -16.78 19.39
C CYS A 19 -13.31 -16.86 18.17
N GLY A 20 -12.30 -17.74 18.26
CA GLY A 20 -11.31 -17.95 17.21
C GLY A 20 -11.98 -18.65 16.03
N GLY A 21 -12.02 -17.97 14.88
CA GLY A 21 -12.50 -18.51 13.61
C GLY A 21 -13.57 -17.66 12.91
N THR A 22 -14.19 -16.69 13.60
CA THR A 22 -15.33 -15.91 13.05
C THR A 22 -15.11 -14.40 13.03
N GLU A 23 -13.93 -13.93 13.43
CA GLU A 23 -13.63 -12.50 13.37
C GLU A 23 -13.62 -12.02 11.92
N ASP A 24 -14.55 -11.12 11.63
CA ASP A 24 -14.65 -10.43 10.34
C ASP A 24 -13.34 -9.68 10.04
N PRO A 25 -12.85 -9.67 8.77
CA PRO A 25 -11.61 -9.00 8.41
C PRO A 25 -11.56 -7.54 8.84
N LYS A 26 -12.69 -6.83 8.80
CA LYS A 26 -12.79 -5.43 9.22
C LYS A 26 -12.52 -5.29 10.71
N ALA A 27 -13.16 -6.11 11.54
CA ALA A 27 -12.98 -6.11 12.99
C ALA A 27 -11.53 -6.46 13.37
N PHE A 28 -10.90 -7.39 12.65
CA PHE A 28 -9.48 -7.70 12.83
C PHE A 28 -8.59 -6.49 12.49
N GLY A 29 -8.85 -5.81 11.37
CA GLY A 29 -8.13 -4.60 10.99
C GLY A 29 -8.30 -3.45 11.99
N GLU A 30 -9.51 -3.23 12.50
CA GLU A 30 -9.79 -2.26 13.57
C GLU A 30 -9.01 -2.58 14.84
N ARG A 31 -8.94 -3.86 15.24
CA ARG A 31 -8.13 -4.29 16.39
C ARG A 31 -6.64 -4.06 16.16
N LEU A 32 -6.12 -4.39 14.97
CA LEU A 32 -4.73 -4.13 14.60
C LEU A 32 -4.39 -2.63 14.69
N PHE A 33 -5.28 -1.78 14.18
CA PHE A 33 -5.14 -0.33 14.30
C PHE A 33 -5.04 0.12 15.76
N GLU A 34 -5.96 -0.33 16.62
CA GLU A 34 -5.94 0.05 18.04
C GLU A 34 -4.66 -0.40 18.75
N GLN A 35 -4.15 -1.59 18.43
CA GLN A 35 -2.89 -2.08 18.98
C GLN A 35 -1.69 -1.24 18.50
N LEU A 36 -1.65 -0.87 17.22
CA LEU A 36 -0.63 0.05 16.69
C LEU A 36 -0.70 1.41 17.38
N LYS A 37 -1.92 1.97 17.51
CA LYS A 37 -2.19 3.26 18.15
C LYS A 37 -1.71 3.30 19.59
N GLN A 38 -1.96 2.23 20.34
CA GLN A 38 -1.56 2.10 21.74
C GLN A 38 -0.09 1.66 21.92
N GLY A 39 0.66 1.46 20.82
CA GLY A 39 2.04 0.99 20.85
C GLY A 39 2.20 -0.44 21.39
N GLN A 40 1.16 -1.27 21.31
CA GLN A 40 1.12 -2.63 21.84
C GLN A 40 1.75 -3.64 20.86
N SER A 41 3.03 -3.48 20.54
CA SER A 41 3.75 -4.34 19.60
C SER A 41 3.65 -5.83 19.96
N GLU A 42 3.79 -6.17 21.25
CA GLU A 42 3.67 -7.54 21.74
C GLU A 42 2.29 -8.17 21.50
N ALA A 43 1.22 -7.38 21.47
CA ALA A 43 -0.13 -7.88 21.18
C ALA A 43 -0.24 -8.30 19.71
N ILE A 44 0.33 -7.52 18.79
CA ILE A 44 0.38 -7.82 17.36
C ILE A 44 1.32 -9.01 17.09
N ILE A 45 2.50 -9.05 17.72
CA ILE A 45 3.48 -10.13 17.54
C ILE A 45 2.90 -11.48 17.97
N LYS A 46 2.01 -11.52 18.99
CA LYS A 46 1.31 -12.73 19.42
C LYS A 46 0.29 -13.26 18.40
N LEU A 47 -0.08 -12.47 17.39
CA LEU A 47 -0.93 -12.89 16.28
C LEU A 47 -0.16 -13.66 15.22
N ASN A 48 1.17 -13.79 15.30
CA ASN A 48 1.92 -14.66 14.38
C ASN A 48 1.40 -16.10 14.42
N ALA A 49 1.34 -16.72 13.24
CA ALA A 49 1.08 -18.14 13.09
C ALA A 49 2.11 -18.96 13.90
N ASN A 50 1.61 -19.87 14.73
CA ASN A 50 2.45 -20.83 15.46
C ASN A 50 2.67 -22.11 14.63
N GLU A 51 3.32 -23.13 15.22
CA GLU A 51 3.60 -24.38 14.51
C GLU A 51 2.32 -25.09 14.05
N ASP A 52 1.30 -25.16 14.90
CA ASP A 52 0.00 -25.78 14.59
C ASP A 52 -0.72 -25.05 13.45
N ASP A 53 -0.70 -23.72 13.46
CA ASP A 53 -1.26 -22.86 12.40
C ASP A 53 -0.57 -23.18 11.07
N TYR A 54 0.76 -23.32 11.03
CA TYR A 54 1.47 -23.70 9.81
C TYR A 54 1.17 -25.12 9.35
N TYR A 55 1.12 -26.09 10.25
CA TYR A 55 0.76 -27.46 9.91
C TYR A 55 -0.65 -27.54 9.31
N TRP A 56 -1.60 -26.81 9.89
CA TRP A 56 -2.95 -26.68 9.36
C TRP A 56 -2.95 -26.04 7.97
N LEU A 57 -2.26 -24.90 7.79
CA LEU A 57 -2.16 -24.23 6.49
C LEU A 57 -1.54 -25.11 5.40
N ILE A 58 -0.52 -25.90 5.75
CA ILE A 58 0.09 -26.86 4.84
C ILE A 58 -0.87 -28.00 4.50
N SER A 59 -1.61 -28.51 5.48
CA SER A 59 -2.64 -29.55 5.29
C SER A 59 -3.74 -29.07 4.33
N GLU A 60 -4.28 -27.88 4.55
CA GLU A 60 -5.32 -27.31 3.68
C GLU A 60 -4.78 -27.00 2.27
N GLY A 61 -3.59 -26.40 2.16
CA GLY A 61 -2.95 -26.16 0.88
C GLY A 61 -2.63 -27.45 0.10
N ASN A 62 -2.29 -28.55 0.80
CA ASN A 62 -2.10 -29.86 0.20
C ASN A 62 -3.41 -30.42 -0.39
N LYS A 63 -4.53 -30.28 0.34
CA LYS A 63 -5.86 -30.70 -0.15
C LYS A 63 -6.24 -29.95 -1.42
N GLN A 64 -6.09 -28.63 -1.43
CA GLN A 64 -6.44 -27.77 -2.56
C GLN A 64 -5.58 -28.06 -3.80
N LYS A 65 -4.27 -28.29 -3.62
CA LYS A 65 -3.32 -28.49 -4.72
C LYS A 65 -3.11 -29.95 -5.11
N ALA A 66 -3.84 -30.88 -4.48
CA ALA A 66 -3.63 -32.33 -4.62
C ALA A 66 -2.15 -32.74 -4.45
N THR A 67 -1.46 -32.15 -3.46
CA THR A 67 -0.06 -32.46 -3.14
C THR A 67 0.08 -33.07 -1.75
N SER A 68 1.26 -33.60 -1.42
CA SER A 68 1.53 -34.29 -0.15
C SER A 68 2.75 -33.75 0.58
N LYS A 69 3.01 -32.43 0.50
CA LYS A 69 4.15 -31.81 1.17
C LYS A 69 4.06 -32.02 2.69
N LYS A 70 5.10 -32.59 3.28
CA LYS A 70 5.23 -32.81 4.72
C LYS A 70 6.57 -32.26 5.19
N PRO A 71 6.63 -30.98 5.61
CA PRO A 71 7.86 -30.44 6.17
C PRO A 71 8.16 -31.12 7.51
N SER A 72 9.45 -31.20 7.81
CA SER A 72 9.95 -31.63 9.10
C SER A 72 9.56 -30.64 10.22
N PRO A 73 9.45 -31.10 11.47
CA PRO A 73 9.26 -30.20 12.62
C PRO A 73 10.30 -29.09 12.73
N GLN A 74 11.56 -29.39 12.38
CA GLN A 74 12.62 -28.40 12.40
C GLN A 74 12.39 -27.29 11.37
N GLU A 75 11.94 -27.62 10.15
CA GLU A 75 11.61 -26.62 9.12
C GLU A 75 10.47 -25.70 9.56
N VAL A 76 9.42 -26.26 10.17
CA VAL A 76 8.27 -25.49 10.68
C VAL A 76 8.70 -24.58 11.83
N SER A 77 9.44 -25.11 12.81
CA SER A 77 9.91 -24.33 13.95
C SER A 77 10.84 -23.18 13.53
N GLN A 78 11.76 -23.43 12.58
CA GLN A 78 12.61 -22.39 12.00
C GLN A 78 11.78 -21.31 11.27
N ARG A 79 10.73 -21.70 10.54
CA ARG A 79 9.83 -20.77 9.86
C ARG A 79 9.10 -19.87 10.85
N VAL A 80 8.51 -20.44 11.90
CA VAL A 80 7.83 -19.70 12.98
C VAL A 80 8.78 -18.71 13.65
N ALA A 81 9.98 -19.16 14.03
CA ALA A 81 10.97 -18.30 14.68
C ALA A 81 11.41 -17.14 13.78
N LYS A 82 11.65 -17.43 12.49
CA LYS A 82 12.00 -16.42 11.49
C LYS A 82 10.87 -15.41 11.29
N GLN A 83 9.62 -15.88 11.19
CA GLN A 83 8.46 -15.02 10.96
C GLN A 83 8.21 -14.09 12.14
N LYS A 84 8.28 -14.62 13.37
CA LYS A 84 8.13 -13.82 14.59
C LYS A 84 9.18 -12.71 14.68
N ARG A 85 10.43 -13.00 14.31
CA ARG A 85 11.51 -11.99 14.29
C ARG A 85 11.21 -10.87 13.28
N LYS A 86 10.90 -11.23 12.02
CA LYS A 86 10.62 -10.25 10.95
C LYS A 86 9.40 -9.39 11.30
N THR A 87 8.34 -10.01 11.81
CA THR A 87 7.14 -9.28 12.28
C THR A 87 7.46 -8.34 13.44
N SER A 88 8.29 -8.76 14.39
CA SER A 88 8.70 -7.89 15.49
C SER A 88 9.47 -6.67 15.02
N GLU A 89 10.40 -6.84 14.08
CA GLU A 89 11.15 -5.74 13.46
C GLU A 89 10.17 -4.78 12.74
N ALA A 90 9.32 -5.33 11.87
CA ALA A 90 8.38 -4.57 11.07
C ALA A 90 7.34 -3.79 11.89
N VAL A 91 6.74 -4.41 12.92
CA VAL A 91 5.76 -3.73 13.78
C VAL A 91 6.40 -2.58 14.55
N ASN A 92 7.63 -2.77 15.06
CA ASN A 92 8.34 -1.71 15.75
C ASN A 92 8.70 -0.56 14.80
N GLU A 93 9.08 -0.86 13.55
CA GLU A 93 9.30 0.15 12.51
C GLU A 93 8.02 0.92 12.19
N ILE A 94 6.89 0.23 11.97
CA ILE A 94 5.58 0.86 11.74
C ILE A 94 5.22 1.80 12.89
N ILE A 95 5.38 1.36 14.14
CA ILE A 95 5.10 2.19 15.31
C ILE A 95 6.03 3.42 15.32
N ALA A 96 7.31 3.25 15.03
CA ALA A 96 8.26 4.36 14.95
C ALA A 96 7.90 5.36 13.84
N TYR A 97 7.52 4.89 12.65
CA TYR A 97 7.11 5.74 11.55
C TYR A 97 5.85 6.55 11.88
N GLY A 98 4.83 5.94 12.50
CA GLY A 98 3.65 6.69 12.93
C GLY A 98 3.99 7.78 13.96
N LYS A 99 4.94 7.53 14.88
CA LYS A 99 5.45 8.56 15.81
C LYS A 99 6.11 9.73 15.09
N MET A 100 6.90 9.45 14.05
CA MET A 100 7.60 10.48 13.27
C MET A 100 6.66 11.31 12.38
N ASN A 101 5.48 10.80 12.03
CA ASN A 101 4.56 11.39 11.05
C ASN A 101 3.34 12.08 11.69
N GLY A 102 3.46 12.58 12.92
CA GLY A 102 2.38 13.30 13.62
C GLY A 102 1.84 12.60 14.87
N GLY A 103 2.33 11.38 15.15
CA GLY A 103 2.03 10.66 16.38
C GLY A 103 0.79 9.77 16.30
N TRP A 104 0.85 8.63 17.00
CA TRP A 104 -0.28 7.70 17.07
C TRP A 104 -1.46 8.22 17.89
N ASP A 105 -1.22 9.13 18.84
CA ASP A 105 -2.27 9.66 19.72
C ASP A 105 -3.40 10.34 18.93
N ASN A 106 -3.04 11.05 17.86
CA ASN A 106 -3.96 11.74 16.96
C ASN A 106 -4.37 10.90 15.74
N ALA A 107 -3.88 9.66 15.64
CA ALA A 107 -4.21 8.81 14.51
C ALA A 107 -5.68 8.36 14.57
N THR A 108 -6.34 8.35 13.40
CA THR A 108 -7.68 7.77 13.24
C THR A 108 -7.68 6.78 12.09
N LEU A 109 -8.53 5.76 12.19
CA LEU A 109 -8.70 4.76 11.14
C LEU A 109 -9.71 5.27 10.12
N ALA A 110 -9.26 5.59 8.92
CA ALA A 110 -10.12 6.08 7.83
C ALA A 110 -10.87 4.92 7.15
N LYS A 111 -10.16 3.82 6.88
CA LYS A 111 -10.72 2.63 6.21
C LYS A 111 -9.91 1.38 6.58
N VAL A 112 -10.58 0.25 6.71
CA VAL A 112 -9.97 -1.07 6.57
C VAL A 112 -10.34 -1.61 5.19
N GLU A 113 -9.34 -1.95 4.41
CA GLU A 113 -9.47 -2.54 3.09
C GLU A 113 -8.93 -3.96 3.13
N PHE A 114 -9.58 -4.87 2.40
CA PHE A 114 -9.19 -6.26 2.31
C PHE A 114 -9.68 -6.84 0.98
N ASP A 115 -8.89 -7.73 0.39
CA ASP A 115 -9.21 -8.33 -0.90
C ASP A 115 -10.22 -9.45 -0.74
N GLU A 116 -11.10 -9.70 -1.71
CA GLU A 116 -11.98 -10.87 -1.64
C GLU A 116 -11.15 -12.16 -1.73
N LEU A 117 -11.41 -13.12 -0.85
CA LEU A 117 -10.77 -14.44 -0.93
C LEU A 117 -11.31 -15.18 -2.15
N GLU A 118 -10.41 -15.56 -3.07
CA GLU A 118 -10.79 -16.46 -4.16
C GLU A 118 -11.05 -17.88 -3.64
N GLU A 119 -11.75 -18.69 -4.42
CA GLU A 119 -12.03 -20.08 -4.04
C GLU A 119 -10.72 -20.86 -3.88
N GLY A 120 -10.44 -21.27 -2.63
CA GLY A 120 -9.21 -21.98 -2.29
C GLY A 120 -8.11 -21.10 -1.71
N ASP A 121 -8.27 -19.77 -1.63
CA ASP A 121 -7.35 -18.95 -0.88
C ASP A 121 -7.60 -19.07 0.62
N LEU A 122 -6.50 -19.26 1.36
CA LEU A 122 -6.52 -19.38 2.83
C LEU A 122 -6.08 -18.08 3.52
N LYS A 123 -5.70 -17.09 2.72
CA LYS A 123 -5.01 -15.88 3.16
C LYS A 123 -5.52 -14.67 2.43
N GLN A 124 -5.60 -13.56 3.15
CA GLN A 124 -6.15 -12.31 2.68
C GLN A 124 -5.24 -11.17 3.10
N ASP A 125 -5.05 -10.20 2.22
CA ASP A 125 -4.36 -8.96 2.56
C ASP A 125 -5.31 -8.02 3.30
N ILE A 126 -4.81 -7.35 4.34
CA ILE A 126 -5.55 -6.34 5.10
C ILE A 126 -4.75 -5.05 5.11
N THR A 127 -5.28 -4.03 4.44
CA THR A 127 -4.70 -2.69 4.40
C THR A 127 -5.45 -1.74 5.33
N LEU A 128 -4.74 -1.17 6.29
CA LEU A 128 -5.22 -0.08 7.13
C LEU A 128 -4.93 1.26 6.45
N HIS A 129 -5.95 2.09 6.27
CA HIS A 129 -5.82 3.48 5.86
C HIS A 129 -5.97 4.36 7.09
N ILE A 130 -4.89 5.03 7.46
CA ILE A 130 -4.74 5.71 8.75
C ILE A 130 -4.55 7.20 8.47
N ASP A 131 -5.41 8.03 9.04
CA ASP A 131 -5.23 9.48 9.05
C ASP A 131 -4.36 9.87 10.24
N ILE A 132 -3.29 10.63 9.98
CA ILE A 132 -2.44 11.26 10.99
C ILE A 132 -2.22 12.71 10.55
N ASP A 133 -2.69 13.66 11.37
CA ASP A 133 -2.53 15.10 11.12
C ASP A 133 -3.09 15.52 9.74
N GLY A 134 -4.24 14.95 9.35
CA GLY A 134 -4.93 15.24 8.09
C GLY A 134 -4.28 14.61 6.85
N LYS A 135 -3.21 13.84 7.02
CA LYS A 135 -2.57 13.05 5.95
C LYS A 135 -2.95 11.60 6.10
N GLN A 136 -3.17 10.91 4.98
CA GLN A 136 -3.45 9.48 5.02
C GLN A 136 -2.20 8.66 4.70
N TYR A 137 -2.04 7.60 5.47
CA TYR A 137 -0.98 6.61 5.38
C TYR A 137 -1.58 5.22 5.25
N ARG A 138 -0.82 4.29 4.66
CA ARG A 138 -1.24 2.89 4.55
C ARG A 138 -0.29 1.94 5.27
N VAL A 139 -0.86 0.98 5.97
CA VAL A 139 -0.15 -0.16 6.56
C VAL A 139 -0.78 -1.45 6.03
N LEU A 140 0.03 -2.30 5.44
CA LEU A 140 -0.40 -3.58 4.90
C LEU A 140 -0.04 -4.71 5.86
N PHE A 141 -1.02 -5.53 6.22
CA PHE A 141 -0.83 -6.82 6.83
C PHE A 141 -1.05 -7.86 5.74
N ASP A 142 0.06 -8.35 5.22
CA ASP A 142 0.12 -9.26 4.08
C ASP A 142 -0.23 -10.69 4.54
N ASP A 143 -0.95 -11.43 3.70
CA ASP A 143 -1.06 -12.88 3.84
C ASP A 143 -1.68 -13.32 5.19
N VAL A 144 -2.73 -12.62 5.66
CA VAL A 144 -3.42 -12.92 6.93
C VAL A 144 -4.27 -14.18 6.76
N ALA A 145 -3.94 -15.24 7.49
CA ALA A 145 -4.65 -16.50 7.44
C ALA A 145 -5.77 -16.58 8.47
N SER A 146 -6.88 -17.25 8.13
CA SER A 146 -7.92 -17.62 9.10
C SER A 146 -7.71 -19.06 9.56
N THR A 147 -7.36 -19.26 10.83
CA THR A 147 -7.17 -20.58 11.46
C THR A 147 -8.17 -20.80 12.59
N ASP A 148 -8.16 -21.98 13.21
CA ASP A 148 -8.99 -22.27 14.38
C ASP A 148 -8.72 -21.34 15.58
N ARG A 149 -7.52 -20.73 15.64
CA ARG A 149 -7.16 -19.71 16.64
C ARG A 149 -7.72 -18.32 16.32
N GLY A 150 -8.28 -18.14 15.12
CA GLY A 150 -8.68 -16.84 14.57
C GLY A 150 -7.74 -16.40 13.46
N ARG A 151 -7.74 -15.10 13.17
CA ARG A 151 -6.88 -14.52 12.14
C ARG A 151 -5.45 -14.39 12.66
N VAL A 152 -4.49 -14.90 11.91
CA VAL A 152 -3.06 -14.95 12.25
C VAL A 152 -2.20 -14.36 11.13
N LEU A 153 -1.10 -13.74 11.52
CA LEU A 153 -0.11 -13.18 10.59
C LEU A 153 0.79 -14.29 10.07
N THR A 154 0.86 -14.47 8.76
CA THR A 154 1.76 -15.44 8.13
C THR A 154 2.92 -14.80 7.37
N ASP A 155 2.86 -13.48 7.17
CA ASP A 155 3.93 -12.64 6.65
C ASP A 155 4.10 -11.34 7.49
N ASP A 156 5.20 -10.61 7.25
CA ASP A 156 5.51 -9.38 7.99
C ASP A 156 4.70 -8.18 7.49
N PRO A 157 4.15 -7.35 8.40
CA PRO A 157 3.40 -6.17 8.01
C PRO A 157 4.32 -5.10 7.42
N ARG A 158 3.80 -4.21 6.56
CA ARG A 158 4.57 -3.23 5.83
C ARG A 158 3.97 -1.84 5.96
N TRP A 159 4.79 -0.86 6.34
CA TRP A 159 4.44 0.55 6.19
C TRP A 159 4.51 0.92 4.71
N LEU A 160 3.35 1.04 4.06
CA LEU A 160 3.30 1.48 2.67
C LEU A 160 3.53 3.00 2.55
N GLY A 161 3.42 3.74 3.64
CA GLY A 161 3.69 5.18 3.70
C GLY A 161 2.55 6.05 3.22
N LEU A 162 2.87 7.31 2.93
CA LEU A 162 1.91 8.33 2.53
C LEU A 162 1.06 7.84 1.34
N SER A 163 -0.24 8.04 1.42
CA SER A 163 -1.19 7.77 0.33
C SER A 163 -1.94 9.02 -0.09
N TYR A 164 -2.03 10.01 0.78
CA TYR A 164 -2.66 11.30 0.51
C TYR A 164 -2.15 12.37 1.48
N ASP A 165 -1.88 13.56 0.96
CA ASP A 165 -1.56 14.76 1.74
C ASP A 165 -2.34 15.94 1.14
N PRO A 166 -3.27 16.55 1.89
CA PRO A 166 -4.19 17.56 1.37
C PRO A 166 -3.50 18.80 0.84
N LYS A 167 -2.24 19.06 1.22
CA LYS A 167 -1.49 20.18 0.66
C LYS A 167 -1.33 20.07 -0.85
N PHE A 168 -1.32 18.85 -1.42
CA PHE A 168 -1.18 18.68 -2.86
C PHE A 168 -2.49 18.89 -3.61
N ASP A 169 -3.64 18.95 -2.93
CA ASP A 169 -4.92 19.23 -3.57
C ASP A 169 -4.96 20.63 -4.18
N GLU A 170 -4.11 21.54 -3.72
CA GLU A 170 -3.94 22.87 -4.32
C GLU A 170 -3.47 22.81 -5.79
N LEU A 171 -2.83 21.70 -6.19
CA LEU A 171 -2.42 21.47 -7.57
C LEU A 171 -3.60 21.18 -8.49
N ILE A 172 -4.74 20.73 -7.96
CA ILE A 172 -5.94 20.47 -8.76
C ILE A 172 -6.52 21.81 -9.24
N GLY A 173 -6.68 21.95 -10.55
CA GLY A 173 -7.06 23.20 -11.18
C GLY A 173 -5.87 24.07 -11.58
N GLU A 174 -4.63 23.71 -11.21
CA GLU A 174 -3.45 24.42 -11.70
C GLU A 174 -3.28 24.26 -13.21
N LYS A 175 -2.80 25.34 -13.83
CA LYS A 175 -2.58 25.42 -15.27
C LYS A 175 -1.09 25.31 -15.56
N LEU A 176 -0.73 24.33 -16.36
CA LEU A 176 0.61 24.14 -16.89
C LEU A 176 0.63 24.49 -18.37
N ASN A 177 1.68 25.15 -18.84
CA ASN A 177 1.83 25.49 -20.25
C ASN A 177 2.85 24.58 -20.92
N ILE A 178 2.38 23.85 -21.94
CA ILE A 178 3.23 23.04 -22.80
C ILE A 178 3.70 23.93 -23.96
N LYS A 179 5.03 24.03 -24.15
CA LYS A 179 5.60 24.85 -25.22
C LYS A 179 5.19 24.33 -26.60
N PRO A 180 5.13 25.22 -27.61
CA PRO A 180 4.91 24.83 -29.00
C PRO A 180 5.87 23.71 -29.45
N ASN A 181 5.37 22.80 -30.29
CA ASN A 181 6.07 21.67 -30.90
C ASN A 181 6.49 20.54 -29.96
N ASN A 182 6.16 20.64 -28.67
CA ASN A 182 6.43 19.56 -27.73
C ASN A 182 5.42 18.44 -27.89
N VAL A 183 5.94 17.21 -27.81
CA VAL A 183 5.11 16.02 -27.77
C VAL A 183 4.86 15.67 -26.31
N PHE A 184 3.59 15.53 -25.95
CA PHE A 184 3.19 14.95 -24.68
C PHE A 184 2.17 13.84 -24.93
N VAL A 185 2.13 12.86 -24.05
CA VAL A 185 1.18 11.74 -24.18
C VAL A 185 0.03 11.92 -23.20
N SER A 186 -1.18 11.68 -23.67
CA SER A 186 -2.37 11.49 -22.83
C SER A 186 -2.88 10.06 -22.95
N CYS A 187 -3.17 9.41 -21.84
CA CYS A 187 -3.62 8.03 -21.80
C CYS A 187 -4.97 7.90 -21.10
N LYS A 188 -5.75 6.87 -21.46
CA LYS A 188 -7.06 6.63 -20.85
C LYS A 188 -6.99 6.27 -19.36
N THR A 189 -5.92 5.59 -18.94
CA THR A 189 -5.75 5.12 -17.56
C THR A 189 -4.30 5.32 -17.09
N PRO A 190 -4.04 5.43 -15.78
CA PRO A 190 -2.69 5.52 -15.24
C PRO A 190 -1.86 4.24 -15.49
N LEU A 191 -2.51 3.09 -15.67
CA LEU A 191 -1.85 1.85 -16.05
C LEU A 191 -1.29 1.92 -17.47
N HIS A 192 -2.06 2.45 -18.43
CA HIS A 192 -1.58 2.64 -19.80
C HIS A 192 -0.39 3.59 -19.87
N VAL A 193 -0.34 4.62 -19.01
CA VAL A 193 0.83 5.49 -18.84
C VAL A 193 2.06 4.68 -18.44
N THR A 194 1.95 3.79 -17.44
CA THR A 194 3.06 2.90 -17.05
C THR A 194 3.49 1.99 -18.20
N SER A 195 2.54 1.33 -18.86
CA SER A 195 2.84 0.38 -19.94
C SER A 195 3.62 1.05 -21.06
N LEU A 196 3.21 2.24 -21.49
CA LEU A 196 3.92 2.98 -22.53
C LEU A 196 5.34 3.38 -22.07
N ASP A 197 5.52 3.83 -20.84
CA ASP A 197 6.85 4.17 -20.33
C ASP A 197 7.79 2.97 -20.26
N ILE A 198 7.29 1.79 -19.87
CA ILE A 198 8.07 0.54 -19.92
C ILE A 198 8.51 0.26 -21.37
N LEU A 199 7.60 0.36 -22.34
CA LEU A 199 7.92 0.16 -23.76
C LEU A 199 8.98 1.15 -24.25
N LEU A 200 8.87 2.43 -23.88
CA LEU A 200 9.81 3.48 -24.27
C LEU A 200 11.21 3.29 -23.66
N ARG A 201 11.32 2.66 -22.49
CA ARG A 201 12.62 2.35 -21.85
C ARG A 201 13.29 1.09 -22.43
N GLY A 202 12.53 0.22 -23.10
CA GLY A 202 13.06 -0.93 -23.83
C GLY A 202 13.82 -0.47 -25.08
N LYS A 203 15.11 -0.80 -25.19
CA LYS A 203 16.05 -0.20 -26.16
C LYS A 203 15.76 -0.43 -27.67
N SER A 204 14.69 -1.12 -28.08
CA SER A 204 14.43 -1.40 -29.52
C SER A 204 12.95 -1.66 -29.84
N ASN A 205 12.02 -0.79 -29.43
CA ASN A 205 10.59 -1.13 -29.45
C ASN A 205 9.64 -0.27 -30.30
N ASN A 206 10.15 0.39 -31.34
CA ASN A 206 9.34 1.30 -32.16
C ASN A 206 8.07 0.63 -32.74
N ALA A 207 8.11 -0.65 -33.09
CA ALA A 207 6.94 -1.38 -33.57
C ALA A 207 5.88 -1.56 -32.46
N GLU A 208 6.29 -2.05 -31.29
CA GLU A 208 5.38 -2.24 -30.14
C GLU A 208 4.83 -0.91 -29.60
N VAL A 209 5.65 0.14 -29.59
CA VAL A 209 5.19 1.50 -29.23
C VAL A 209 4.14 2.00 -30.22
N THR A 210 4.39 1.80 -31.52
CA THR A 210 3.44 2.21 -32.58
C THR A 210 2.14 1.41 -32.48
N GLU A 211 2.21 0.10 -32.27
CA GLU A 211 1.04 -0.75 -32.05
C GLU A 211 0.25 -0.30 -30.80
N PHE A 212 0.96 0.00 -29.70
CA PHE A 212 0.35 0.46 -28.47
C PHE A 212 -0.38 1.80 -28.66
N LEU A 213 0.21 2.76 -29.37
CA LEU A 213 -0.44 4.03 -29.71
C LEU A 213 -1.64 3.82 -30.65
N ASN A 214 -1.52 2.95 -31.65
CA ASN A 214 -2.59 2.62 -32.60
C ASN A 214 -3.78 1.91 -31.93
N SER A 215 -3.57 1.26 -30.78
CA SER A 215 -4.67 0.66 -30.00
C SER A 215 -5.62 1.68 -29.38
N GLY A 216 -5.29 2.98 -29.43
CA GLY A 216 -6.10 4.06 -28.84
C GLY A 216 -6.12 4.05 -27.30
N LYS A 217 -5.16 3.38 -26.67
CA LYS A 217 -4.96 3.40 -25.20
C LYS A 217 -4.32 4.70 -24.74
N CYS A 218 -3.44 5.24 -25.57
CA CYS A 218 -2.78 6.54 -25.40
C CYS A 218 -2.71 7.27 -26.74
N THR A 219 -2.71 8.59 -26.67
CA THR A 219 -2.57 9.50 -27.79
C THR A 219 -1.34 10.37 -27.57
N ALA A 220 -0.46 10.42 -28.56
CA ALA A 220 0.62 11.40 -28.60
C ALA A 220 0.08 12.71 -29.18
N ASN A 221 0.16 13.78 -28.41
CA ASN A 221 -0.34 15.09 -28.77
C ASN A 221 0.85 15.98 -29.12
N LYS A 222 0.77 16.65 -30.27
CA LYS A 222 1.73 17.67 -30.69
C LYS A 222 0.95 18.86 -31.22
N SER A 223 1.21 20.04 -30.67
CA SER A 223 0.60 21.28 -31.15
C SER A 223 1.67 22.23 -31.68
N ALA A 224 1.35 22.92 -32.78
CA ALA A 224 2.19 24.00 -33.32
C ALA A 224 2.15 25.26 -32.44
N SER A 225 1.16 25.37 -31.56
CA SER A 225 1.00 26.48 -30.61
C SER A 225 1.18 25.99 -29.17
N ALA A 226 1.35 26.92 -28.24
CA ALA A 226 1.37 26.57 -26.82
C ALA A 226 0.03 25.96 -26.41
N VAL A 227 0.07 24.90 -25.60
CA VAL A 227 -1.14 24.24 -25.08
C VAL A 227 -1.17 24.45 -23.58
N THR A 228 -2.22 25.09 -23.09
CA THR A 228 -2.49 25.13 -21.65
C THR A 228 -3.21 23.84 -21.26
N VAL A 229 -2.67 23.16 -20.28
CA VAL A 229 -3.28 21.99 -19.66
C VAL A 229 -3.67 22.33 -18.23
N THR A 230 -4.80 21.81 -17.74
CA THR A 230 -5.21 21.96 -16.34
C THR A 230 -5.15 20.61 -15.66
N ILE A 231 -4.59 20.55 -14.46
CA ILE A 231 -4.60 19.33 -13.65
C ILE A 231 -6.02 19.07 -13.16
N GLU A 232 -6.56 17.90 -13.45
CA GLU A 232 -7.89 17.45 -13.01
C GLU A 232 -7.82 16.51 -11.80
N GLU A 233 -6.79 15.68 -11.75
CA GLU A 233 -6.69 14.60 -10.78
C GLU A 233 -5.22 14.25 -10.53
N LEU A 234 -4.88 13.95 -9.28
CA LEU A 234 -3.56 13.47 -8.90
C LEU A 234 -3.50 11.96 -8.96
N GLY A 235 -2.37 11.41 -9.38
CA GLY A 235 -2.16 9.97 -9.41
C GLY A 235 -1.83 9.40 -8.03
N GLU A 236 -1.77 8.07 -7.99
CA GLU A 236 -1.39 7.35 -6.79
C GLU A 236 0.05 7.63 -6.35
N TYR A 237 0.25 7.59 -5.04
CA TYR A 237 1.54 7.81 -4.42
C TYR A 237 2.37 6.53 -4.54
N THR A 238 3.36 6.52 -5.42
CA THR A 238 4.18 5.34 -5.67
C THR A 238 5.35 5.27 -4.69
N LEU A 239 5.87 4.06 -4.43
CA LEU A 239 7.02 3.88 -3.54
C LEU A 239 8.22 4.71 -4.01
N ARG A 240 8.51 4.67 -5.31
CA ARG A 240 9.61 5.42 -5.93
C ARG A 240 9.44 6.93 -5.75
N ALA A 241 8.25 7.48 -6.04
CA ALA A 241 8.03 8.92 -5.91
C ALA A 241 8.11 9.39 -4.46
N LYS A 242 7.56 8.62 -3.52
CA LYS A 242 7.69 8.89 -2.09
C LYS A 242 9.14 8.92 -1.61
N GLU A 243 9.95 7.96 -2.07
CA GLU A 243 11.36 7.91 -1.73
C GLU A 243 12.10 9.15 -2.26
N LEU A 244 11.91 9.48 -3.55
CA LEU A 244 12.50 10.68 -4.15
C LEU A 244 12.07 11.96 -3.45
N TYR A 245 10.77 12.10 -3.16
CA TYR A 245 10.21 13.24 -2.42
C TYR A 245 10.83 13.36 -1.02
N SER A 246 10.92 12.26 -0.27
CA SER A 246 11.53 12.26 1.07
C SER A 246 13.02 12.65 1.09
N LYS A 247 13.72 12.45 -0.03
CA LYS A 247 15.13 12.80 -0.23
C LYS A 247 15.32 14.20 -0.83
N GLY A 248 14.24 14.95 -1.08
CA GLY A 248 14.27 16.24 -1.77
C GLY A 248 14.67 16.17 -3.24
N GLN A 249 14.59 14.99 -3.85
CA GLN A 249 14.97 14.72 -5.25
C GLN A 249 13.76 14.63 -6.19
N GLY A 250 12.55 14.54 -5.63
CA GLY A 250 11.28 14.59 -6.36
C GLY A 250 10.43 15.74 -5.85
N GLU A 251 9.70 16.38 -6.75
CA GLU A 251 8.79 17.49 -6.43
C GLU A 251 7.54 17.01 -5.70
N PHE A 252 7.02 15.85 -6.09
CA PHE A 252 5.77 15.28 -5.59
C PHE A 252 5.92 13.80 -5.22
N PRO A 253 5.08 13.28 -4.30
CA PRO A 253 5.05 11.86 -3.94
C PRO A 253 4.24 10.98 -4.91
N PHE A 254 3.81 11.51 -6.05
CA PHE A 254 3.16 10.80 -7.15
C PHE A 254 3.84 11.16 -8.48
N GLU A 255 3.79 10.24 -9.46
CA GLU A 255 4.47 10.44 -10.75
C GLU A 255 3.53 10.86 -11.88
N LYS A 256 2.21 10.70 -11.67
CA LYS A 256 1.22 10.83 -12.73
C LYS A 256 0.13 11.79 -12.29
N ILE A 257 -0.44 12.46 -13.27
CA ILE A 257 -1.58 13.35 -13.10
C ILE A 257 -2.51 13.15 -14.29
N LYS A 258 -3.79 13.43 -14.07
CA LYS A 258 -4.76 13.58 -15.14
C LYS A 258 -4.85 15.05 -15.50
N ILE A 259 -4.83 15.34 -16.79
CA ILE A 259 -4.90 16.70 -17.31
C ILE A 259 -6.08 16.84 -18.27
N ASN A 260 -6.69 18.00 -18.31
CA ASN A 260 -7.50 18.45 -19.44
C ASN A 260 -6.75 19.46 -20.30
N PHE A 261 -7.09 19.50 -21.57
CA PHE A 261 -6.50 20.43 -22.53
C PHE A 261 -7.39 20.57 -23.76
N GLU A 262 -7.13 21.60 -24.56
CA GLU A 262 -7.82 21.83 -25.83
C GLU A 262 -6.79 21.96 -26.95
N ILE A 263 -6.99 21.20 -28.04
CA ILE A 263 -6.20 21.28 -29.27
C ILE A 263 -7.19 21.36 -30.43
N ASP A 264 -7.02 22.33 -31.32
CA ASP A 264 -7.85 22.55 -32.50
C ASP A 264 -9.37 22.60 -32.20
N GLY A 265 -9.75 23.20 -31.07
CA GLY A 265 -11.14 23.32 -30.62
C GLY A 265 -11.73 22.04 -29.99
N GLN A 266 -10.94 20.96 -29.90
CA GLN A 266 -11.35 19.71 -29.27
C GLN A 266 -10.82 19.62 -27.84
N LYS A 267 -11.74 19.49 -26.89
CA LYS A 267 -11.42 19.25 -25.48
C LYS A 267 -11.07 17.79 -25.27
N ASN A 268 -9.91 17.56 -24.68
CA ASN A 268 -9.36 16.26 -24.38
C ASN A 268 -9.02 16.17 -22.89
N SER A 269 -9.05 14.95 -22.35
CA SER A 269 -8.59 14.65 -20.99
C SER A 269 -7.85 13.33 -20.99
N GLY A 270 -6.83 13.19 -20.15
CA GLY A 270 -6.12 11.94 -19.99
C GLY A 270 -5.00 11.99 -18.96
N TRP A 271 -4.55 10.79 -18.60
CA TRP A 271 -3.45 10.56 -17.67
C TRP A 271 -2.10 10.73 -18.37
N THR A 272 -1.14 11.32 -17.67
CA THR A 272 0.23 11.51 -18.14
C THR A 272 1.23 11.45 -17.00
N TYR A 273 2.52 11.26 -17.32
CA TYR A 273 3.59 11.43 -16.33
C TYR A 273 3.90 12.92 -16.15
N THR A 274 4.08 13.37 -14.91
CA THR A 274 4.46 14.76 -14.60
C THR A 274 5.75 15.16 -15.32
N ARG A 275 6.74 14.26 -15.38
CA ARG A 275 7.99 14.49 -16.12
C ARG A 275 7.81 14.68 -17.63
N TRP A 276 6.76 14.11 -18.23
CA TRP A 276 6.47 14.35 -19.67
C TRP A 276 5.92 15.75 -19.91
N LEU A 277 5.47 16.43 -18.86
CA LEU A 277 5.14 17.85 -18.87
C LEU A 277 6.37 18.70 -18.49
N ALA A 278 7.21 18.21 -17.56
CA ALA A 278 8.33 18.95 -16.99
C ALA A 278 9.63 18.93 -17.82
N ASP A 279 9.89 17.90 -18.64
CA ASP A 279 11.11 17.76 -19.48
C ASP A 279 11.17 18.75 -20.67
N GLN A 280 10.49 19.89 -20.55
CA GLN A 280 10.42 20.95 -21.53
C GLN A 280 10.45 22.35 -20.89
N ALA A 281 10.47 22.47 -19.56
CA ALA A 281 10.86 23.69 -18.87
C ALA A 281 12.38 23.87 -19.02
N GLN A 282 12.80 25.11 -19.25
CA GLN A 282 14.16 25.50 -19.67
C GLN A 282 15.25 25.13 -18.65
#